data_AF-A0A661FSL4-F1
#
_entry.id   AF-A0A661FSL4-F1
#
_cell.length_a   1.000
_cell.length_b   1.000
_cell.length_c   1.000
_cell.angle_alpha   90.00
_cell.angle_beta   90.00
_cell.angle_gamma   90.00
#
_symmetry.space_group_name_H-M   'P 1'
#
loop_
_entity.id
_entity.type
_entity.pdbx_description
1 polymer ?
#
loop_
_entity_poly.entity_id
_entity_poly.type
_entity_poly.pdbx_seq_one_letter_code
_entity_poly.pdbx_strand_id
1 'polypeptide(L)'
;MTRITIFNTGSGYRQFFRWLIAIAALCVGGSAFAASVTHRYTVTVDYALSRLFIEARFEKPVQSVTARSREAGKFLLDVRSCGDDQQIKMRNRRMLLPEHGISCLNYTVDLQRAARENRNSKLLLPGNIIASPIYWLWRPEIQNGTSIEVEFRLPQDVQVSVPWQRLDNSVSTYL
;
A
#
# COMPACT_ATOMS: atom_id res chain seq x y z
N MET A 1 12.34 -11.66 4.96
CA MET A 1 11.26 -10.66 5.05
C MET A 1 11.65 -9.47 4.18
N THR A 2 10.77 -8.98 3.31
CA THR A 2 11.08 -7.88 2.38
C THR A 2 10.04 -6.77 2.53
N ARG A 3 10.48 -5.53 2.76
CA ARG A 3 9.62 -4.36 3.00
C ARG A 3 9.88 -3.27 1.94
N ILE A 4 8.83 -2.62 1.45
CA ILE A 4 8.88 -1.84 0.19
C ILE A 4 7.93 -0.62 0.25
N THR A 5 8.34 0.54 -0.29
CA THR A 5 7.57 1.81 -0.24
C THR A 5 7.21 2.39 -1.61
N ILE A 6 6.07 3.07 -1.68
CA ILE A 6 5.63 3.89 -2.83
C ILE A 6 5.66 5.37 -2.44
N PHE A 7 6.43 6.20 -3.14
CA PHE A 7 6.44 7.66 -3.01
C PHE A 7 5.74 8.34 -4.19
N ASN A 8 5.12 9.50 -3.95
CA ASN A 8 4.71 10.43 -4.99
C ASN A 8 5.47 11.75 -4.79
N THR A 9 6.60 11.92 -5.48
CA THR A 9 7.35 13.17 -5.47
C THR A 9 6.84 14.05 -6.61
N GLY A 10 5.95 14.97 -6.29
CA GLY A 10 5.57 16.06 -7.20
C GLY A 10 6.77 16.97 -7.45
N SER A 11 7.22 17.00 -8.71
CA SER A 11 8.26 17.90 -9.24
C SER A 11 7.68 19.29 -9.55
N GLY A 12 8.45 20.34 -9.26
CA GLY A 12 8.33 21.65 -9.92
C GLY A 12 8.62 22.84 -9.01
N TYR A 13 9.66 23.61 -9.31
CA TYR A 13 9.56 24.91 -9.97
C TYR A 13 10.96 25.54 -10.18
N ARG A 14 11.21 25.99 -11.41
CA ARG A 14 12.30 26.88 -11.82
C ARG A 14 12.01 28.30 -11.30
N GLN A 15 13.04 29.09 -10.96
CA GLN A 15 13.34 30.37 -11.63
C GLN A 15 14.54 31.14 -11.05
N PHE A 16 15.25 31.79 -11.98
CA PHE A 16 16.27 32.83 -11.83
C PHE A 16 15.72 34.11 -11.17
N PHE A 17 16.48 34.79 -10.30
CA PHE A 17 16.73 36.24 -10.37
C PHE A 17 17.86 36.70 -9.42
N ARG A 18 18.57 37.76 -9.81
CA ARG A 18 19.85 38.28 -9.26
C ARG A 18 19.65 39.32 -8.13
N TRP A 19 20.59 39.28 -7.17
CA TRP A 19 21.30 40.35 -6.43
C TRP A 19 20.59 41.37 -5.49
N LEU A 20 21.11 41.36 -4.24
CA LEU A 20 21.36 42.43 -3.23
C LEU A 20 20.19 43.16 -2.53
N ILE A 21 20.05 42.97 -1.20
CA ILE A 21 20.49 43.88 -0.10
C ILE A 21 20.06 43.27 1.25
N ALA A 22 20.94 43.38 2.25
CA ALA A 22 20.86 42.81 3.59
C ALA A 22 19.87 43.53 4.53
N ILE A 23 19.01 42.77 5.22
CA ILE A 23 18.51 43.04 6.58
C ILE A 23 18.40 41.69 7.30
N ALA A 24 19.21 41.50 8.34
CA ALA A 24 19.17 40.36 9.23
C ALA A 24 17.96 40.47 10.17
N ALA A 25 16.84 39.88 9.78
CA ALA A 25 15.74 39.54 10.69
C ALA A 25 15.82 38.04 10.96
N LEU A 26 16.32 37.68 12.14
CA LEU A 26 16.45 36.33 12.65
C LEU A 26 15.06 35.76 12.98
N CYS A 27 14.24 35.51 11.97
CA CYS A 27 13.05 34.70 12.12
C CYS A 27 13.51 33.25 12.20
N VAL A 28 13.62 32.72 13.42
CA VAL A 28 13.65 31.27 13.67
C VAL A 28 12.28 30.73 13.27
N GLY A 29 12.06 30.62 11.96
CA GLY A 29 10.95 29.88 11.40
C GLY A 29 11.21 28.43 11.66
N GLY A 30 10.74 27.94 12.81
CA GLY A 30 10.67 26.52 13.10
C GLY A 30 9.94 25.86 11.95
N SER A 31 10.68 25.19 11.08
CA SER A 31 10.10 24.37 10.03
C SER A 31 9.39 23.24 10.78
N ALA A 32 8.08 23.37 10.95
CA ALA A 32 7.24 22.26 11.37
C ALA A 32 7.36 21.22 10.25
N PHE A 33 8.32 20.30 10.39
CA PHE A 33 8.38 19.11 9.56
C PHE A 33 7.05 18.40 9.79
N ALA A 34 6.15 18.52 8.82
CA ALA A 34 4.89 17.81 8.83
C ALA A 34 5.24 16.32 8.98
N ALA A 35 4.86 15.72 10.10
CA ALA A 35 5.12 14.31 10.36
C ALA A 35 4.52 13.48 9.22
N SER A 36 5.37 12.72 8.53
CA SER A 36 4.95 11.88 7.42
C SER A 36 4.06 10.75 7.94
N VAL A 37 2.85 10.62 7.38
CA VAL A 37 1.92 9.54 7.71
C VAL A 37 2.33 8.29 6.96
N THR A 38 2.39 7.14 7.62
CA THR A 38 2.87 5.87 7.08
C THR A 38 1.86 4.76 7.34
N HIS A 39 1.20 4.28 6.27
CA HIS A 39 0.34 3.11 6.34
C HIS A 39 1.15 1.84 6.11
N ARG A 40 0.92 0.81 6.92
CA ARG A 40 1.67 -0.45 6.87
C ARG A 40 0.78 -1.59 6.41
N TYR A 41 1.27 -2.36 5.46
CA TYR A 41 0.59 -3.52 4.91
C TYR A 41 1.47 -4.74 5.12
N THR A 42 0.90 -5.80 5.67
CA THR A 42 1.52 -7.12 5.69
C THR A 42 0.77 -8.01 4.72
N VAL A 43 1.48 -8.50 3.71
CA VAL A 43 0.94 -9.34 2.66
C VAL A 43 1.51 -10.75 2.81
N THR A 44 0.62 -11.72 2.94
CA THR A 44 0.93 -13.15 2.91
C THR A 44 0.25 -13.80 1.73
N VAL A 45 0.82 -14.91 1.27
CA VAL A 45 0.27 -15.74 0.20
C VAL A 45 0.24 -17.19 0.67
N ASP A 46 -0.75 -17.96 0.25
CA ASP A 46 -0.76 -19.39 0.49
C ASP A 46 0.20 -20.14 -0.45
N TYR A 47 0.60 -21.36 -0.08
CA TYR A 47 1.51 -22.19 -0.89
C TYR A 47 0.97 -22.47 -2.31
N ALA A 48 -0.35 -22.51 -2.48
CA ALA A 48 -0.98 -22.73 -3.78
C ALA A 48 -1.01 -21.47 -4.67
N LEU A 49 -0.51 -20.33 -4.18
CA LEU A 49 -0.60 -19.01 -4.83
C LEU A 49 -2.04 -18.68 -5.27
N SER A 50 -3.01 -19.12 -4.48
CA SER A 50 -4.44 -19.00 -4.74
C SER A 50 -5.07 -17.81 -4.02
N ARG A 51 -4.52 -17.42 -2.87
CA ARG A 51 -5.05 -16.35 -2.01
C ARG A 51 -3.95 -15.44 -1.52
N LEU A 52 -4.26 -14.14 -1.50
CA LEU A 52 -3.52 -13.17 -0.70
C LEU A 52 -4.30 -12.86 0.57
N PHE A 53 -3.62 -12.87 1.71
CA PHE A 53 -4.17 -12.34 2.95
C PHE A 53 -3.39 -11.07 3.31
N ILE A 54 -4.13 -9.98 3.49
CA ILE A 54 -3.56 -8.66 3.73
C ILE A 54 -4.09 -8.13 5.05
N GLU A 55 -3.17 -7.75 5.94
CA GLU A 55 -3.43 -6.88 7.06
C GLU A 55 -2.96 -5.47 6.69
N ALA A 56 -3.85 -4.48 6.77
CA ALA A 56 -3.54 -3.08 6.56
C ALA A 56 -3.71 -2.32 7.88
N ARG A 57 -2.65 -1.74 8.40
CA ARG A 57 -2.63 -0.87 9.58
C ARG A 57 -2.42 0.57 9.15
N PHE A 58 -3.38 1.43 9.47
CA PHE A 58 -3.34 2.85 9.17
C PHE A 58 -2.84 3.62 10.40
N GLU A 59 -1.86 4.51 10.21
CA GLU A 59 -1.32 5.33 11.31
C GLU A 59 -2.38 6.22 11.99
N LYS A 60 -3.38 6.68 11.22
CA LYS A 60 -4.56 7.39 11.71
C LYS A 60 -5.81 6.68 11.21
N PRO A 61 -6.95 6.74 11.93
CA PRO A 61 -8.21 6.20 11.45
C PRO A 61 -8.58 6.77 10.08
N VAL A 62 -8.98 5.90 9.15
CA VAL A 62 -9.40 6.29 7.80
C VAL A 62 -10.88 5.98 7.60
N GLN A 63 -11.59 6.89 6.95
CA GLN A 63 -13.02 6.75 6.64
C GLN A 63 -13.28 6.20 5.24
N SER A 64 -12.24 6.10 4.41
CA SER A 64 -12.36 5.49 3.08
C SER A 64 -11.11 4.70 2.72
N VAL A 65 -11.33 3.58 2.04
CA VAL A 65 -10.28 2.80 1.38
C VAL A 65 -10.78 2.39 0.01
N THR A 66 -9.90 2.47 -0.98
CA THR A 66 -10.21 2.20 -2.38
C THR A 66 -9.08 1.43 -3.04
N ALA A 67 -9.44 0.52 -3.93
CA ALA A 67 -8.49 -0.02 -4.89
C ALA A 67 -8.45 0.86 -6.14
N ARG A 68 -7.32 0.86 -6.86
CA ARG A 68 -7.16 1.68 -8.06
C ARG A 68 -8.09 1.24 -9.20
N SER A 69 -8.42 -0.05 -9.29
CA SER A 69 -9.39 -0.57 -10.25
C SER A 69 -10.80 -0.66 -9.65
N ARG A 70 -11.81 -0.24 -10.42
CA ARG A 70 -13.22 -0.46 -10.06
C ARG A 70 -13.63 -1.93 -10.08
N GLU A 71 -12.82 -2.80 -10.66
CA GLU A 71 -13.07 -4.24 -10.74
C GLU A 71 -12.48 -5.02 -9.57
N ALA A 72 -11.64 -4.38 -8.72
CA ALA A 72 -10.97 -5.01 -7.58
C ALA A 72 -11.94 -5.75 -6.63
N GLY A 73 -13.14 -5.20 -6.44
CA GLY A 73 -14.17 -5.82 -5.60
C GLY A 73 -14.60 -7.22 -6.04
N LYS A 74 -14.39 -7.60 -7.31
CA LYS A 74 -14.68 -8.96 -7.82
C LYS A 74 -13.73 -10.03 -7.30
N PHE A 75 -12.56 -9.62 -6.81
CA PHE A 75 -11.52 -10.52 -6.30
C PHE A 75 -11.45 -10.51 -4.77
N LEU A 76 -12.18 -9.60 -4.12
CA LEU A 76 -12.25 -9.54 -2.66
C LEU A 76 -13.14 -10.69 -2.15
N LEU A 77 -12.56 -11.60 -1.38
CA LEU A 77 -13.25 -12.76 -0.83
C LEU A 77 -13.86 -12.47 0.54
N ASP A 78 -13.11 -11.78 1.40
CA ASP A 78 -13.54 -11.39 2.74
C ASP A 78 -12.82 -10.10 3.16
N VAL A 79 -13.47 -9.31 4.02
CA VAL A 79 -12.92 -8.07 4.57
C VAL A 79 -13.53 -7.77 5.94
N ARG A 80 -12.67 -7.52 6.94
CA ARG A 80 -13.05 -7.32 8.34
C ARG A 80 -12.17 -6.26 9.00
N SER A 81 -12.70 -5.58 10.00
CA SER A 81 -11.92 -4.77 10.92
C SER A 81 -11.08 -5.68 11.84
N CYS A 82 -9.84 -5.31 12.13
CA CYS A 82 -8.94 -6.18 12.92
C CYS A 82 -9.31 -6.28 14.40
N GLY A 83 -9.95 -5.26 14.97
CA GLY A 83 -10.13 -5.13 16.42
C GLY A 83 -11.33 -5.89 16.97
N ASP A 84 -12.42 -5.88 16.21
CA ASP A 84 -13.73 -6.42 16.59
C ASP A 84 -14.22 -7.51 15.64
N ASP A 85 -13.38 -7.89 14.66
CA ASP A 85 -13.71 -8.83 13.58
C ASP A 85 -14.99 -8.46 12.81
N GLN A 86 -15.37 -7.18 12.84
CA GLN A 86 -16.59 -6.72 12.20
C GLN A 86 -16.44 -6.80 10.68
N GLN A 87 -17.36 -7.54 10.05
CA GLN A 87 -17.41 -7.64 8.60
C GLN A 87 -17.68 -6.28 7.95
N ILE A 88 -16.81 -5.89 7.02
CA ILE A 88 -16.96 -4.65 6.24
C ILE A 88 -17.81 -4.92 5.01
N LYS A 89 -18.89 -4.17 4.85
CA LYS A 89 -19.78 -4.33 3.70
C LYS A 89 -19.24 -3.60 2.48
N MET A 90 -19.46 -4.20 1.32
CA MET A 90 -19.22 -3.56 0.03
C MET A 90 -20.51 -2.95 -0.51
N ARG A 91 -20.49 -1.69 -0.94
CA ARG A 91 -21.59 -1.05 -1.67
C ARG A 91 -21.04 -0.26 -2.84
N ASN A 92 -21.59 -0.49 -4.04
CA ASN A 92 -21.17 0.20 -5.26
C ASN A 92 -19.64 0.15 -5.47
N ARG A 93 -19.02 -1.02 -5.24
CA ARG A 93 -17.58 -1.27 -5.38
C ARG A 93 -16.69 -0.47 -4.40
N ARG A 94 -17.27 0.05 -3.31
CA ARG A 94 -16.55 0.73 -2.21
C ARG A 94 -16.79 0.00 -0.89
N MET A 95 -15.80 0.06 -0.01
CA MET A 95 -15.96 -0.39 1.38
C MET A 95 -16.77 0.65 2.16
N LEU A 96 -17.77 0.19 2.90
CA LEU A 96 -18.52 1.00 3.85
C LEU A 96 -17.84 0.92 5.20
N LEU A 97 -17.10 1.97 5.55
CA LEU A 97 -16.41 2.08 6.83
C LEU A 97 -17.27 2.85 7.85
N PRO A 98 -17.10 2.61 9.16
CA PRO A 98 -17.73 3.41 10.21
C PRO A 98 -17.39 4.90 10.10
N GLU A 99 -18.28 5.77 10.59
CA GLU A 99 -18.08 7.23 10.57
C GLU A 99 -16.83 7.66 11.36
N HIS A 100 -16.51 6.97 12.45
CA HIS A 100 -15.29 7.20 13.22
C HIS A 100 -14.01 6.65 12.54
N GLY A 101 -14.15 5.99 11.38
CA GLY A 101 -13.07 5.39 10.61
C GLY A 101 -12.54 4.08 11.21
N ILE A 102 -11.56 3.49 10.55
CA ILE A 102 -10.83 2.30 11.02
C ILE A 102 -9.33 2.55 11.02
N SER A 103 -8.63 1.97 11.98
CA SER A 103 -7.15 1.98 12.03
C SER A 103 -6.54 0.67 11.52
N CYS A 104 -7.35 -0.37 11.29
CA CYS A 104 -6.86 -1.66 10.82
C CYS A 104 -7.92 -2.40 10.00
N LEU A 105 -7.49 -3.08 8.94
CA LEU A 105 -8.31 -3.90 8.06
C LEU A 105 -7.61 -5.23 7.74
N ASN A 106 -8.32 -6.34 7.89
CA ASN A 106 -7.92 -7.65 7.40
C ASN A 106 -8.76 -8.01 6.20
N TYR A 107 -8.14 -8.45 5.10
CA TYR A 107 -8.89 -8.86 3.93
C TYR A 107 -8.18 -9.94 3.11
N THR A 108 -8.99 -10.74 2.42
CA THR A 108 -8.54 -11.85 1.58
C THR A 108 -8.89 -11.57 0.12
N VAL A 109 -7.93 -11.78 -0.77
CA VAL A 109 -8.10 -11.63 -2.23
C VAL A 109 -7.90 -12.96 -2.93
N ASP A 110 -8.77 -13.28 -3.88
CA ASP A 110 -8.60 -14.35 -4.85
C ASP A 110 -7.47 -13.98 -5.83
N LEU A 111 -6.27 -14.47 -5.53
CA LEU A 111 -5.05 -14.14 -6.25
C LEU A 111 -5.07 -14.72 -7.66
N GLN A 112 -5.50 -15.97 -7.81
CA GLN A 112 -5.57 -16.62 -9.11
C GLN A 112 -6.53 -15.90 -10.05
N ARG A 113 -7.71 -15.51 -9.56
CA ARG A 113 -8.68 -14.79 -10.38
C ARG A 113 -8.19 -13.40 -10.73
N ALA A 114 -7.58 -12.67 -9.79
CA ALA A 114 -7.00 -11.36 -10.06
C ALA A 114 -5.84 -11.43 -11.08
N ALA A 115 -5.03 -12.49 -11.04
CA ALA A 115 -3.91 -12.67 -11.96
C ALA A 115 -4.34 -13.00 -13.40
N ARG A 116 -5.47 -13.66 -13.58
CA ARG A 116 -6.03 -13.96 -14.92
C ARG A 116 -6.41 -12.70 -15.70
N GLU A 117 -6.63 -11.58 -15.03
CA GLU A 117 -6.85 -10.28 -15.67
C GLU A 117 -5.58 -9.71 -16.32
N ASN A 118 -4.40 -10.22 -15.94
CA ASN A 118 -3.17 -9.86 -16.62
C ASN A 118 -3.07 -10.59 -17.96
N ARG A 119 -2.98 -9.82 -19.06
CA ARG A 119 -2.85 -10.36 -20.43
C ARG A 119 -1.63 -11.28 -20.60
N ASN A 120 -0.57 -11.04 -19.81
CA ASN A 120 0.67 -11.81 -19.87
C ASN A 120 0.64 -13.07 -19.01
N SER A 121 -0.43 -13.33 -18.26
CA SER A 121 -0.54 -14.50 -17.37
C SER A 121 -0.33 -15.83 -18.10
N LYS A 122 -0.76 -15.93 -19.36
CA LYS A 122 -0.62 -17.13 -20.20
C LYS A 122 0.81 -17.40 -20.67
N LEU A 123 1.69 -16.40 -20.60
CA LEU A 123 3.10 -16.50 -21.01
C LEU A 123 4.01 -16.96 -19.88
N LEU A 124 3.46 -17.13 -18.67
CA LEU A 124 4.23 -17.49 -17.49
C LEU A 124 4.48 -19.00 -17.45
N LEU A 125 5.69 -19.38 -17.03
CA LEU A 125 5.99 -20.76 -16.67
C LEU A 125 5.12 -21.20 -15.47
N PRO A 126 4.77 -22.49 -15.36
CA PRO A 126 4.05 -23.03 -14.21
C PRO A 126 4.67 -22.59 -12.87
N GLY A 127 3.82 -22.26 -11.90
CA GLY A 127 4.26 -21.77 -10.59
C GLY A 127 4.53 -20.27 -10.51
N ASN A 128 4.45 -19.53 -11.62
CA ASN A 128 4.59 -18.07 -11.62
C ASN A 128 3.24 -17.37 -11.75
N ILE A 129 3.09 -16.25 -11.05
CA ILE A 129 1.88 -15.43 -11.09
C ILE A 129 2.24 -13.95 -11.13
N ILE A 130 1.50 -13.16 -11.93
CA ILE A 130 1.59 -11.71 -11.88
C ILE A 130 0.22 -11.16 -11.49
N ALA A 131 0.15 -10.53 -10.32
CA ALA A 131 -1.05 -9.87 -9.84
C ALA A 131 -0.82 -8.36 -9.73
N SER A 132 -1.56 -7.59 -10.53
CA SER A 132 -1.45 -6.13 -10.51
C SER A 132 -1.99 -5.57 -9.19
N PRO A 133 -1.24 -4.67 -8.50
CA PRO A 133 -1.69 -4.06 -7.24
C PRO A 133 -2.97 -3.27 -7.38
N ILE A 134 -3.37 -2.87 -8.60
CA ILE A 134 -4.63 -2.17 -8.82
C ILE A 134 -5.87 -2.99 -8.44
N TYR A 135 -5.73 -4.32 -8.37
CA TYR A 135 -6.81 -5.25 -8.08
C TYR A 135 -6.86 -5.72 -6.63
N TRP A 136 -5.76 -5.61 -5.88
CA TRP A 136 -5.68 -6.17 -4.53
C TRP A 136 -5.25 -5.17 -3.47
N LEU A 137 -4.58 -4.06 -3.82
CA LEU A 137 -4.14 -3.07 -2.84
C LEU A 137 -5.25 -2.04 -2.57
N TRP A 138 -6.00 -2.25 -1.49
CA TRP A 138 -7.00 -1.31 -0.98
C TRP A 138 -6.34 -0.30 -0.06
N ARG A 139 -6.36 0.97 -0.44
CA ARG A 139 -5.64 2.05 0.25
C ARG A 139 -6.49 3.28 0.50
N PRO A 140 -6.21 4.04 1.57
CA PRO A 140 -6.79 5.36 1.74
C PRO A 140 -6.31 6.31 0.64
N GLU A 141 -6.93 7.48 0.59
CA GLU A 141 -6.45 8.56 -0.26
C GLU A 141 -5.01 8.95 0.14
N ILE A 142 -4.11 9.01 -0.83
CA ILE A 142 -2.72 9.38 -0.59
C ILE A 142 -2.61 10.89 -0.72
N GLN A 143 -2.32 11.55 0.39
CA GLN A 143 -2.03 12.97 0.44
C GLN A 143 -0.51 13.22 0.45
N ASN A 144 -0.09 14.47 0.26
CA ASN A 144 1.32 14.85 0.39
C ASN A 144 1.85 14.45 1.78
N GLY A 145 3.04 13.86 1.82
CA GLY A 145 3.64 13.35 3.05
C GLY A 145 3.04 12.03 3.56
N THR A 146 2.13 11.39 2.82
CA THR A 146 1.66 10.03 3.10
C THR A 146 2.53 9.01 2.36
N SER A 147 2.97 7.98 3.07
CA SER A 147 3.70 6.84 2.52
C SER A 147 2.96 5.52 2.83
N ILE A 148 3.20 4.52 1.98
CA ILE A 148 2.69 3.16 2.17
C ILE A 148 3.88 2.22 2.19
N GLU A 149 4.02 1.45 3.26
CA GLU A 149 5.01 0.39 3.41
C GLU A 149 4.33 -0.98 3.28
N VAL A 150 4.85 -1.83 2.41
CA VAL A 150 4.35 -3.19 2.18
C VAL A 150 5.42 -4.19 2.59
N GLU A 151 5.09 -5.07 3.53
CA GLU A 151 5.91 -6.19 3.96
C GLU A 151 5.36 -7.49 3.37
N PHE A 152 6.16 -8.20 2.59
CA PHE A 152 5.82 -9.53 2.09
C PHE A 152 6.35 -10.62 3.03
N ARG A 153 5.42 -11.39 3.61
CA ARG A 153 5.69 -12.60 4.40
C ARG A 153 5.31 -13.81 3.55
N LEU A 154 6.29 -14.31 2.82
CA LEU A 154 6.10 -15.37 1.83
C LEU A 154 6.37 -16.74 2.47
N PRO A 155 5.69 -17.80 2.00
CA PRO A 155 6.07 -19.17 2.31
C PRO A 155 7.51 -19.48 1.87
N GLN A 156 8.07 -20.56 2.42
CA GLN A 156 9.35 -21.08 1.96
C GLN A 156 9.31 -21.33 0.45
N ASP A 157 10.43 -21.03 -0.23
CA ASP A 157 10.62 -21.18 -1.68
C ASP A 157 9.74 -20.29 -2.58
N VAL A 158 8.93 -19.41 -2.00
CA VAL A 158 8.18 -18.38 -2.73
C VAL A 158 8.97 -17.07 -2.75
N GLN A 159 9.18 -16.55 -3.96
CA GLN A 159 9.85 -15.26 -4.17
C GLN A 159 8.88 -14.22 -4.71
N VAL A 160 9.13 -12.95 -4.42
CA VAL A 160 8.36 -11.83 -4.95
C VAL A 160 9.29 -10.84 -5.62
N SER A 161 8.85 -10.34 -6.78
CA SER A 161 9.48 -9.23 -7.48
C SER A 161 8.43 -8.15 -7.70
N VAL A 162 8.75 -6.91 -7.32
CA VAL A 162 7.89 -5.75 -7.51
C VAL A 162 8.71 -4.55 -7.98
N PRO A 163 8.12 -3.61 -8.73
CA PRO A 163 8.84 -2.45 -9.27
C PRO A 163 8.93 -1.27 -8.30
N TRP A 164 8.78 -1.53 -6.99
CA TRP A 164 8.72 -0.49 -5.96
C TRP A 164 10.05 -0.39 -5.21
N GLN A 165 10.29 0.75 -4.53
CA GLN A 165 11.54 0.98 -3.82
C GLN A 165 11.65 0.09 -2.58
N ARG A 166 12.71 -0.70 -2.49
CA ARG A 166 13.02 -1.50 -1.30
C ARG A 166 13.39 -0.60 -0.12
N LEU A 167 12.86 -0.92 1.06
CA LEU A 167 13.26 -0.30 2.31
C LEU A 167 14.28 -1.18 3.01
N ASP A 168 15.53 -0.71 3.09
CA ASP A 168 16.63 -1.43 3.74
C ASP A 168 16.60 -1.23 5.26
N ASN A 169 15.57 -1.76 5.93
CA ASN A 169 15.39 -1.59 7.38
C ASN A 169 15.29 -2.91 8.17
N SER A 170 15.79 -4.04 7.65
CA SER A 170 15.96 -5.27 8.44
C SER A 170 17.14 -6.11 7.96
N VAL A 171 18.14 -6.20 8.84
CA VAL A 171 19.32 -7.08 8.87
C VAL A 171 19.18 -8.35 8.02
N SER A 172 20.00 -8.43 6.98
CA SER A 172 20.33 -9.66 6.29
C SER A 172 21.22 -10.51 7.18
N THR A 173 20.65 -11.30 8.10
CA THR A 173 21.40 -12.41 8.69
C THR A 173 21.25 -13.62 7.78
N TYR A 174 22.29 -13.89 7.01
CA TYR A 174 22.51 -15.21 6.43
C TYR A 174 23.44 -15.97 7.40
N LEU A 175 22.97 -17.08 7.95
CA LEU A 175 23.80 -18.18 8.43
C LEU A 175 23.39 -19.42 7.65
#